data_AF-A0A356QKC0-F1
#
_entry.id   AF-A0A356QKC0-F1
#
_cell.length_a   1.000
_cell.length_b   1.000
_cell.length_c   1.000
_cell.angle_alpha   90.00
_cell.angle_beta   90.00
_cell.angle_gamma   90.00
#
_symmetry.space_group_name_H-M   'P 1'
#
loop_
_entity.id
_entity.type
_entity.pdbx_description
1 polymer ?
#
loop_
_entity_poly.entity_id
_entity_poly.type
_entity_poly.pdbx_seq_one_letter_code
_entity_poly.pdbx_strand_id
1 'polypeptide(L)'
;FDKAAKMLGLAYPGGPLVAKLAEQGDPKRFRFPRPMTDRPGLDFSFSGLKTHTLTAIRQLEAAGELDEQAKADVARAFEEAVVDTLVIKCRRALDQTGLKRIVMAGGVSANTRLRERLALETQKRQARAYYPRGRFCTDNGAMIAYV
;
A
#
# COMPACT_ATOMS: atom_id res chain seq x y z
N PHE A 1 -6.22 3.46 1.79
CA PHE A 1 -5.51 4.23 2.83
C PHE A 1 -6.45 5.10 3.64
N ASP A 2 -7.18 6.09 3.08
CA ASP A 2 -8.00 7.01 3.90
C ASP A 2 -9.07 6.34 4.76
N LYS A 3 -9.74 5.31 4.25
CA LYS A 3 -10.72 4.53 5.04
C LYS A 3 -10.06 3.81 6.23
N ALA A 4 -8.82 3.32 6.07
CA ALA A 4 -8.06 2.69 7.14
C ALA A 4 -7.58 3.74 8.15
N ALA A 5 -7.12 4.90 7.67
CA ALA A 5 -6.74 6.04 8.51
C ALA A 5 -7.89 6.48 9.43
N LYS A 6 -9.10 6.63 8.88
CA LYS A 6 -10.30 6.97 9.64
C LYS A 6 -10.61 5.92 10.73
N MET A 7 -10.41 4.63 10.45
CA MET A 7 -10.62 3.56 11.43
C MET A 7 -9.57 3.58 12.55
N LEU A 8 -8.36 4.02 12.25
CA LEU A 8 -7.26 4.18 13.21
C LEU A 8 -7.32 5.51 13.98
N GLY A 9 -8.35 6.33 13.76
CA GLY A 9 -8.50 7.64 14.40
C GLY A 9 -7.57 8.74 13.83
N LEU A 10 -7.02 8.55 12.64
CA LEU A 10 -6.13 9.50 11.99
C LEU A 10 -6.90 10.54 11.16
N ALA A 11 -6.34 11.74 11.03
CA ALA A 11 -6.89 12.83 10.24
C ALA A 11 -6.88 12.54 8.72
N TYR A 12 -7.60 13.35 7.95
CA TYR A 12 -7.57 13.34 6.49
C TYR A 12 -6.62 14.44 5.97
N PRO A 13 -5.81 14.20 4.92
CA PRO A 13 -5.66 12.96 4.13
C PRO A 13 -4.87 11.88 4.88
N GLY A 14 -5.39 10.65 4.83
CA GLY A 14 -4.97 9.58 5.72
C GLY A 14 -3.79 8.75 5.23
N GLY A 15 -3.49 8.79 3.92
CA GLY A 15 -2.38 8.03 3.33
C GLY A 15 -1.03 8.25 4.01
N PRO A 16 -0.52 9.50 4.08
CA PRO A 16 0.77 9.78 4.71
C PRO A 16 0.79 9.42 6.20
N LEU A 17 -0.32 9.62 6.90
CA LEU A 17 -0.42 9.33 8.34
C LEU A 17 -0.39 7.82 8.62
N VAL A 18 -1.09 7.02 7.81
CA VAL A 18 -1.02 5.55 7.92
C VAL A 18 0.39 5.05 7.62
N ALA A 19 1.05 5.58 6.60
CA ALA A 19 2.42 5.19 6.28
C ALA A 19 3.39 5.53 7.42
N LYS A 20 3.28 6.75 7.98
CA LYS A 20 4.08 7.17 9.13
C LYS A 20 3.83 6.32 10.38
N LEU A 21 2.57 5.98 10.64
CA LEU A 21 2.21 5.12 11.77
C LEU A 21 2.72 3.68 11.56
N ALA A 22 2.67 3.17 10.33
CA ALA A 22 3.17 1.85 9.96
C ALA A 22 4.68 1.68 10.17
N GLU A 23 5.48 2.75 10.12
CA GLU A 23 6.93 2.70 10.42
C GLU A 23 7.23 2.23 11.84
N GLN A 24 6.28 2.40 12.77
CA GLN A 24 6.41 2.01 14.17
C GLN A 24 5.82 0.63 14.48
N GLY A 25 5.17 -0.02 13.50
CA GLY A 25 4.47 -1.27 13.71
C GLY A 25 5.36 -2.51 13.55
N ASP A 26 5.06 -3.56 14.30
CA ASP A 26 5.65 -4.89 14.15
C ASP A 26 5.08 -5.59 12.89
N PRO A 27 5.92 -5.88 11.87
CA PRO A 27 5.49 -6.58 10.66
C PRO A 27 5.06 -8.04 10.90
N LYS A 28 5.32 -8.62 12.08
CA LYS A 28 5.02 -10.03 12.39
C LYS A 28 3.71 -10.21 13.17
N ARG A 29 3.20 -9.19 13.85
CA ARG A 29 2.02 -9.32 14.73
C ARG A 29 0.75 -9.65 13.98
N PHE A 30 0.52 -9.02 12.82
CA PHE A 30 -0.68 -9.23 12.02
C PHE A 30 -0.34 -9.56 10.57
N ARG A 31 -1.10 -10.49 9.99
CA ARG A 31 -0.97 -10.86 8.58
C ARG A 31 -2.29 -10.70 7.85
N PHE A 32 -2.38 -9.64 7.05
CA PHE A 32 -3.57 -9.36 6.25
C PHE A 32 -3.52 -10.12 4.92
N PRO A 33 -4.66 -10.49 4.32
CA PRO A 33 -4.64 -11.18 3.04
C PRO A 33 -4.05 -10.26 1.95
N ARG A 34 -3.50 -10.86 0.89
CA ARG A 34 -3.15 -10.14 -0.34
C ARG A 34 -4.24 -10.47 -1.36
N PRO A 35 -5.27 -9.60 -1.53
CA PRO A 35 -6.43 -10.00 -2.31
C PRO A 35 -6.07 -10.21 -3.77
N MET A 36 -6.77 -11.15 -4.43
CA MET A 36 -6.62 -11.44 -5.87
C MET A 36 -5.21 -11.93 -6.27
N THR A 37 -4.36 -12.36 -5.32
CA THR A 37 -3.03 -12.91 -5.63
C THR A 37 -2.98 -14.44 -5.64
N ASP A 38 -4.04 -15.12 -5.19
CA ASP A 38 -4.23 -16.57 -5.23
C ASP A 38 -4.55 -17.12 -6.63
N ARG A 39 -5.02 -16.25 -7.53
CA ARG A 39 -5.45 -16.57 -8.90
C ARG A 39 -4.67 -15.76 -9.94
N PRO A 40 -4.64 -16.19 -11.22
CA PRO A 40 -4.02 -15.40 -12.30
C PRO A 40 -4.75 -14.07 -12.52
N GLY A 41 -4.16 -13.21 -13.37
CA GLY A 41 -4.75 -11.92 -13.75
C GLY A 41 -4.19 -10.73 -12.98
N LEU A 42 -4.57 -9.54 -13.47
CA LEU A 42 -4.04 -8.24 -13.06
C LEU A 42 -5.06 -7.37 -12.30
N ASP A 43 -6.27 -7.86 -12.09
CA ASP A 43 -7.31 -7.12 -11.37
C ASP A 43 -7.00 -6.98 -9.86
N PHE A 44 -7.55 -5.92 -9.27
CA PHE A 44 -7.37 -5.56 -7.87
C PHE A 44 -8.69 -5.63 -7.09
N SER A 45 -8.60 -5.93 -5.80
CA SER A 45 -9.69 -5.73 -4.85
C SER A 45 -9.11 -5.33 -3.50
N PHE A 46 -9.56 -4.21 -2.94
CA PHE A 46 -9.10 -3.72 -1.63
C PHE A 46 -10.24 -3.52 -0.63
N SER A 47 -11.49 -3.78 -1.03
CA SER A 47 -12.66 -3.66 -0.14
C SER A 47 -12.57 -4.63 1.04
N GLY A 48 -12.11 -5.86 0.81
CA GLY A 48 -11.89 -6.85 1.87
C GLY A 48 -10.86 -6.40 2.92
N LEU A 49 -9.81 -5.66 2.52
CA LEU A 49 -8.80 -5.15 3.47
C LEU A 49 -9.41 -4.18 4.48
N LYS A 50 -10.37 -3.35 4.06
CA LYS A 50 -11.11 -2.48 4.99
C LYS A 50 -11.79 -3.30 6.08
N THR A 51 -12.44 -4.40 5.70
CA THR A 51 -13.13 -5.29 6.65
C THR A 51 -12.12 -5.93 7.59
N HIS A 52 -10.99 -6.43 7.08
CA HIS A 52 -9.92 -6.99 7.91
C HIS A 52 -9.35 -5.97 8.89
N THR A 53 -9.08 -4.72 8.46
CA THR A 53 -8.64 -3.64 9.34
C THR A 53 -9.64 -3.40 10.46
N LEU A 54 -10.92 -3.25 10.13
CA LEU A 54 -11.97 -2.99 11.11
C LEU A 54 -12.12 -4.14 12.11
N THR A 55 -12.08 -5.39 11.63
CA THR A 55 -12.16 -6.56 12.50
C THR A 55 -10.97 -6.66 13.45
N ALA A 56 -9.74 -6.41 12.98
CA ALA A 56 -8.56 -6.43 13.83
C ALA A 56 -8.64 -5.37 14.94
N ILE A 57 -9.06 -4.15 14.61
CA ILE A 57 -9.25 -3.06 15.58
C ILE A 57 -10.31 -3.45 16.62
N ARG A 58 -11.46 -3.97 16.18
CA ARG A 58 -12.54 -4.39 17.10
C ARG A 58 -12.13 -5.52 18.04
N GLN A 59 -11.32 -6.47 17.55
CA GLN A 59 -10.81 -7.56 18.37
C GLN A 59 -9.87 -7.03 19.47
N LEU A 60 -8.99 -6.10 19.12
CA LEU A 60 -8.12 -5.42 20.08
C LEU A 60 -8.92 -4.59 21.10
N GLU A 61 -9.94 -3.85 20.65
CA GLU A 61 -10.84 -3.10 21.53
C GLU A 61 -11.56 -4.01 22.52
N ALA A 62 -12.13 -5.13 22.05
CA ALA A 62 -12.83 -6.08 22.89
C ALA A 62 -11.91 -6.78 23.91
N ALA A 63 -10.63 -6.94 23.58
CA ALA A 63 -9.61 -7.48 24.47
C ALA A 63 -9.01 -6.43 25.42
N GLY A 64 -9.33 -5.14 25.25
CA GLY A 64 -8.68 -4.06 26.01
C GLY A 64 -7.22 -3.80 25.61
N GLU A 65 -6.81 -4.24 24.41
CA GLU A 65 -5.44 -4.18 23.89
C GLU A 65 -5.25 -3.13 22.79
N LEU A 66 -6.24 -2.25 22.54
CA LEU A 66 -6.13 -1.18 21.54
C LEU A 66 -5.34 0.01 22.10
N ASP A 67 -4.03 -0.13 22.18
CA ASP A 67 -3.10 0.97 22.43
C ASP A 67 -2.51 1.54 21.13
N GLU A 68 -1.65 2.56 21.24
CA GLU A 68 -1.01 3.19 20.08
C GLU A 68 -0.09 2.23 19.32
N GLN A 69 0.55 1.29 20.01
CA GLN A 69 1.40 0.28 19.37
C GLN A 69 0.56 -0.70 18.54
N ALA A 70 -0.57 -1.16 19.08
CA ALA A 70 -1.50 -2.03 18.37
C ALA A 70 -2.08 -1.35 17.12
N LYS A 71 -2.36 -0.04 17.18
CA LYS A 71 -2.72 0.75 16.00
C LYS A 71 -1.59 0.80 14.96
N ALA A 72 -0.35 0.96 15.41
CA ALA A 72 0.83 0.92 14.54
C ALA A 72 1.00 -0.44 13.84
N ASP A 73 0.81 -1.53 14.59
CA ASP A 73 0.92 -2.88 14.07
C ASP A 73 -0.18 -3.19 13.04
N VAL A 74 -1.41 -2.72 13.28
CA VAL A 74 -2.52 -2.81 12.31
C VAL A 74 -2.23 -1.96 11.06
N ALA A 75 -1.72 -0.73 11.23
CA ALA A 75 -1.33 0.13 10.12
C ALA A 75 -0.24 -0.54 9.26
N ARG A 76 0.75 -1.16 9.91
CA ARG A 76 1.84 -1.89 9.26
C ARG A 76 1.32 -3.08 8.46
N ALA A 77 0.48 -3.92 9.05
CA ALA A 77 -0.08 -5.06 8.35
C ALA A 77 -0.97 -4.67 7.17
N PHE A 78 -1.74 -3.57 7.31
CA PHE A 78 -2.52 -3.01 6.22
C PHE A 78 -1.64 -2.47 5.08
N GLU A 79 -0.63 -1.66 5.39
CA GLU A 79 0.30 -1.12 4.39
C GLU A 79 1.01 -2.24 3.64
N GLU A 80 1.56 -3.22 4.36
CA GLU A 80 2.24 -4.37 3.77
C GLU A 80 1.32 -5.17 2.85
N ALA A 81 0.04 -5.35 3.21
CA ALA A 81 -0.91 -6.05 2.35
C ALA A 81 -1.18 -5.30 1.04
N VAL A 82 -1.40 -3.98 1.12
CA VAL A 82 -1.62 -3.18 -0.09
C VAL A 82 -0.38 -3.16 -0.97
N VAL A 83 0.80 -2.91 -0.37
CA VAL A 83 2.08 -2.85 -1.09
C VAL A 83 2.39 -4.19 -1.76
N ASP A 84 2.27 -5.30 -1.04
CA ASP A 84 2.53 -6.63 -1.61
C ASP A 84 1.60 -6.93 -2.79
N THR A 85 0.30 -6.66 -2.64
CA THR A 85 -0.66 -6.89 -3.74
C THR A 85 -0.27 -6.08 -4.97
N LEU A 86 0.06 -4.79 -4.81
CA LEU A 86 0.51 -3.95 -5.92
C LEU A 86 1.77 -4.52 -6.58
N VAL A 87 2.79 -4.83 -5.78
CA VAL A 87 4.07 -5.34 -6.27
C VAL A 87 3.90 -6.68 -7.00
N ILE A 88 3.08 -7.61 -6.47
CA ILE A 88 2.78 -8.88 -7.13
C ILE A 88 2.11 -8.67 -8.49
N LYS A 89 1.20 -7.70 -8.60
CA LYS A 89 0.48 -7.41 -9.83
C LYS A 89 1.38 -6.72 -10.86
N CYS A 90 2.19 -5.76 -10.42
CA CYS A 90 3.24 -5.14 -11.24
C CYS A 90 4.22 -6.18 -11.80
N ARG A 91 4.64 -7.12 -10.95
CA ARG A 91 5.51 -8.24 -11.31
C ARG A 91 4.91 -9.09 -12.42
N ARG A 92 3.65 -9.51 -12.25
CA ARG A 92 2.90 -10.28 -13.26
C ARG A 92 2.78 -9.51 -14.57
N ALA A 93 2.51 -8.21 -14.52
CA ALA A 93 2.41 -7.38 -15.72
C ALA A 93 3.75 -7.31 -16.48
N LEU A 94 4.86 -7.17 -15.78
CA LEU A 94 6.20 -7.23 -16.39
C LEU A 94 6.44 -8.60 -17.04
N ASP A 95 6.12 -9.67 -16.34
CA ASP A 95 6.30 -11.04 -16.85
C ASP A 95 5.41 -11.31 -18.08
N GLN A 96 4.16 -10.81 -18.10
CA GLN A 96 3.22 -10.99 -19.22
C GLN A 96 3.54 -10.13 -20.46
N THR A 97 4.04 -8.92 -20.26
CA THR A 97 4.29 -7.96 -21.36
C THR A 97 5.71 -8.05 -21.91
N GLY A 98 6.64 -8.66 -21.17
CA GLY A 98 8.07 -8.66 -21.51
C GLY A 98 8.75 -7.29 -21.35
N LEU A 99 8.02 -6.28 -20.88
CA LEU A 99 8.56 -4.92 -20.70
C LEU A 99 9.56 -4.87 -19.54
N LYS A 100 10.50 -3.93 -19.64
CA LYS A 100 11.54 -3.68 -18.62
C LYS A 100 11.36 -2.37 -17.87
N ARG A 101 10.21 -1.71 -18.03
CA ARG A 101 9.93 -0.40 -17.44
C ARG A 101 8.55 -0.43 -16.83
N ILE A 102 8.43 0.05 -15.59
CA ILE A 102 7.16 0.29 -14.94
C ILE A 102 7.09 1.75 -14.51
N VAL A 103 5.96 2.40 -14.78
CA VAL A 103 5.69 3.77 -14.36
C VAL A 103 4.61 3.73 -13.28
N MET A 104 4.87 4.37 -12.15
CA MET A 104 3.96 4.43 -11.01
C MET A 104 3.58 5.88 -10.77
N ALA A 105 2.31 6.22 -10.98
CA ALA A 105 1.75 7.56 -10.75
C ALA A 105 0.58 7.51 -9.76
N GLY A 106 0.06 8.68 -9.37
CA GLY A 106 -1.02 8.81 -8.38
C GLY A 106 -0.51 8.92 -6.93
N GLY A 107 -1.37 9.39 -6.01
CA GLY A 107 -0.95 9.73 -4.64
C GLY A 107 -0.31 8.57 -3.86
N VAL A 108 -0.79 7.33 -4.07
CA VAL A 108 -0.21 6.13 -3.43
C VAL A 108 1.22 5.84 -3.90
N SER A 109 1.62 6.31 -5.09
CA SER A 109 2.99 6.18 -5.57
C SER A 109 4.01 6.97 -4.75
N ALA A 110 3.58 7.88 -3.88
CA ALA A 110 4.45 8.59 -2.93
C ALA A 110 4.81 7.74 -1.70
N ASN A 111 4.16 6.59 -1.48
CA ASN A 111 4.43 5.70 -0.36
C ASN A 111 5.85 5.10 -0.46
N THR A 112 6.69 5.37 0.54
CA THR A 112 8.10 4.94 0.56
C THR A 112 8.23 3.42 0.52
N ARG A 113 7.40 2.71 1.30
CA ARG A 113 7.41 1.25 1.35
C ARG A 113 7.12 0.61 -0.01
N LEU A 114 6.15 1.16 -0.75
CA LEU A 114 5.83 0.73 -2.11
C LEU A 114 7.02 0.92 -3.05
N ARG A 115 7.68 2.08 -2.99
CA ARG A 115 8.84 2.40 -3.83
C ARG A 115 10.00 1.44 -3.59
N GLU A 116 10.32 1.19 -2.32
CA GLU A 116 11.37 0.24 -1.91
C GLU A 116 11.08 -1.16 -2.43
N ARG A 117 9.87 -1.68 -2.15
CA ARG A 117 9.50 -3.05 -2.52
C ARG A 117 9.46 -3.25 -4.04
N LEU A 118 8.96 -2.27 -4.79
CA LEU A 118 8.93 -2.34 -6.24
C LEU A 118 10.32 -2.18 -6.86
N ALA A 119 11.21 -1.35 -6.28
CA ALA A 119 12.59 -1.24 -6.72
C ALA A 119 13.34 -2.59 -6.60
N LEU A 120 13.17 -3.29 -5.47
CA LEU A 120 13.76 -4.62 -5.28
C LEU A 120 13.23 -5.64 -6.29
N GLU A 121 11.92 -5.68 -6.53
CA GLU A 121 11.33 -6.65 -7.46
C GLU A 121 11.65 -6.36 -8.94
N THR A 122 11.79 -5.09 -9.30
CA THR A 122 12.20 -4.69 -10.66
C THR A 122 13.68 -4.99 -10.91
N GLN A 123 14.56 -4.75 -9.92
CA GLN A 123 15.99 -5.07 -10.03
C GLN A 123 16.22 -6.56 -10.34
N LYS A 124 15.51 -7.47 -9.66
CA LYS A 124 15.56 -8.92 -9.91
C LYS A 124 15.22 -9.31 -11.36
N ARG A 125 14.49 -8.46 -12.08
CA ARG A 125 14.02 -8.68 -13.46
C ARG A 125 14.80 -7.90 -14.51
N GLN A 126 15.86 -7.20 -14.10
CA GLN A 126 16.56 -6.22 -14.93
C GLN A 126 15.58 -5.17 -15.51
N ALA A 127 14.54 -4.86 -14.74
CA ALA A 127 13.56 -3.84 -15.04
C ALA A 127 13.81 -2.61 -14.17
N ARG A 128 13.16 -1.49 -14.51
CA ARG A 128 13.27 -0.23 -13.76
C ARG A 128 11.91 0.39 -13.46
N ALA A 129 11.73 0.83 -12.22
CA ALA A 129 10.56 1.60 -11.81
C ALA A 129 10.84 3.11 -11.92
N TYR A 130 9.87 3.84 -12.46
CA TYR A 130 9.90 5.28 -12.63
C TYR A 130 8.74 5.89 -11.84
N TYR A 131 9.05 6.97 -11.13
CA TYR A 131 8.09 7.69 -10.30
C TYR A 131 8.18 9.17 -10.62
N PRO A 132 7.04 9.89 -10.71
CA PRO A 132 7.06 11.34 -10.68
C PRO A 132 7.71 11.85 -9.38
N ARG A 133 8.25 13.07 -9.43
CA ARG A 133 8.61 13.80 -8.20
C ARG A 133 7.36 13.93 -7.35
N GLY A 134 7.48 13.88 -6.02
CA GLY A 134 6.33 13.80 -5.11
C GLY A 134 5.24 14.84 -5.35
N ARG A 135 5.62 16.09 -5.66
CA ARG A 135 4.70 17.20 -6.03
C ARG A 135 3.85 16.96 -7.29
N PHE A 136 4.21 15.98 -8.11
CA PHE A 136 3.53 15.62 -9.35
C PHE A 136 2.80 14.27 -9.24
N CYS A 137 2.84 13.61 -8.08
CA CYS A 137 2.14 12.34 -7.86
C CYS A 137 0.64 12.55 -7.55
N THR A 138 0.28 13.68 -6.97
CA THR A 138 -1.12 14.07 -6.70
C THR A 138 -1.66 14.95 -7.83
N ASP A 139 -2.98 15.08 -7.92
CA ASP A 139 -3.62 15.93 -8.94
C ASP A 139 -3.02 17.34 -8.94
N ASN A 140 -2.52 17.77 -10.10
CA ASN A 140 -1.86 19.06 -10.25
C ASN A 140 -2.06 19.61 -11.67
N GLY A 141 -2.12 20.94 -11.81
CA GLY A 141 -2.34 21.57 -13.11
C GLY A 141 -1.24 21.29 -14.15
N ALA A 142 -0.02 20.98 -13.71
CA ALA A 142 1.08 20.67 -14.63
C ALA A 142 0.87 19.35 -15.38
N MET A 143 0.18 18.38 -14.79
CA MET A 143 -0.14 17.12 -15.49
C MET A 143 -1.19 17.32 -16.59
N ILE A 144 -2.13 18.26 -16.40
CA ILE A 144 -3.16 18.58 -17.40
C ILE A 144 -2.58 19.40 -18.54
N ALA A 145 -1.74 20.39 -18.23
CA ALA A 145 -1.11 21.25 -19.23
C ALA A 145 -0.07 20.53 -20.10
N TYR A 146 0.44 19.38 -19.65
CA TYR A 146 1.45 18.59 -20.36
C TYR A 146 0.84 17.60 -21.38
N VAL A 147 -0.41 17.19 -21.21
CA VAL A 147 -1.09 16.17 -22.03
C VAL A 147 -1.73 16.77 -23.27
#